data_AF-A0A947C0K3-F1
#
_entry.id   AF-A0A947C0K3-F1
#
_cell.length_a   1.000
_cell.length_b   1.000
_cell.length_c   1.000
_cell.angle_alpha   90.00
_cell.angle_beta   90.00
_cell.angle_gamma   90.00
#
_symmetry.space_group_name_H-M   'P 1'
#
loop_
_entity.id
_entity.type
_entity.pdbx_description
1 polymer ?
#
loop_
_entity_poly.entity_id
_entity_poly.type
_entity_poly.pdbx_seq_one_letter_code
_entity_poly.pdbx_strand_id
1 'polypeptide(L)'
;MQILRKTLLGLSLLLFTVVAHAEANPKVMVESAINQMLQELEVNKGKIAEDKQIVRGIVERVILPNMASNTIARRVMGKYARRASDEQKSRFAEAFKGYM
;
A
#
# COMPACT_ATOMS: atom_id res chain seq x y z
N MET A 1 -30.24 10.85 -44.62
CA MET A 1 -30.26 10.83 -43.13
C MET A 1 -29.86 9.50 -42.49
N GLN A 2 -30.14 8.32 -43.08
CA GLN A 2 -29.79 7.04 -42.45
C GLN A 2 -28.28 6.78 -42.28
N ILE A 3 -27.45 7.18 -43.26
CA ILE A 3 -25.99 6.99 -43.21
C ILE A 3 -25.37 7.84 -42.10
N LEU A 4 -25.80 9.10 -41.96
CA LEU A 4 -25.34 10.01 -40.91
C LEU A 4 -25.72 9.52 -39.50
N ARG A 5 -26.88 8.86 -39.36
CA ARG A 5 -27.32 8.28 -38.09
C ARG A 5 -26.54 7.01 -37.74
N LYS A 6 -26.14 6.20 -38.74
CA LYS A 6 -25.29 5.01 -38.56
C LYS A 6 -23.85 5.39 -38.21
N THR A 7 -23.30 6.45 -38.81
CA THR A 7 -21.97 6.96 -38.44
C THR A 7 -21.96 7.59 -37.06
N LEU A 8 -23.03 8.31 -36.67
CA LEU A 8 -23.17 8.85 -35.31
C LEU A 8 -23.28 7.74 -34.25
N LEU A 9 -24.00 6.65 -34.55
CA LEU A 9 -24.08 5.47 -33.67
C LEU A 9 -22.72 4.77 -33.53
N GLY A 10 -21.97 4.63 -34.62
CA GLY A 10 -20.63 4.04 -34.61
C GLY A 10 -19.62 4.87 -33.82
N LEU A 11 -19.69 6.21 -33.95
CA LEU A 11 -18.82 7.14 -33.22
C LEU A 11 -19.14 7.17 -31.71
N SER A 12 -20.43 7.03 -31.35
CA SER A 12 -20.87 6.88 -29.96
C SER A 12 -20.33 5.62 -29.28
N LEU A 13 -20.06 4.55 -30.03
CA LEU A 13 -19.61 3.28 -29.47
C LEU A 13 -18.10 3.27 -29.16
N LEU A 14 -17.33 4.11 -29.86
CA LEU A 14 -15.89 4.29 -29.61
C LEU A 14 -15.59 5.07 -28.32
N LEU A 15 -16.57 5.78 -27.76
CA LEU A 15 -16.42 6.53 -26.50
C LEU A 15 -16.48 5.66 -25.24
N PHE A 16 -16.82 4.37 -25.37
CA PHE A 16 -16.91 3.41 -24.26
C PHE A 16 -15.71 2.46 -24.18
N THR A 17 -14.53 2.85 -24.67
CA THR A 17 -13.31 2.08 -24.40
C THR A 17 -13.00 2.17 -22.91
N VAL A 18 -13.47 1.17 -22.16
CA VAL A 18 -13.10 0.98 -20.77
C VAL A 18 -11.59 0.78 -20.75
N VAL A 19 -10.86 1.75 -20.18
CA VAL A 19 -9.44 1.58 -19.86
C VAL A 19 -9.37 0.45 -18.85
N ALA A 20 -8.99 -0.74 -19.32
CA ALA A 20 -8.71 -1.87 -18.47
C ALA A 20 -7.54 -1.49 -17.56
N HIS A 21 -7.85 -1.14 -16.31
CA HIS A 21 -6.84 -0.94 -15.29
C HIS A 21 -6.29 -2.33 -14.94
N ALA A 22 -5.06 -2.60 -15.35
CA ALA A 22 -4.36 -3.78 -14.89
C ALA A 22 -4.28 -3.72 -13.36
N GLU A 23 -4.89 -4.70 -12.70
CA GLU A 23 -4.85 -4.81 -11.24
C GLU A 23 -3.39 -4.98 -10.80
N ALA A 24 -2.96 -4.20 -9.80
CA ALA A 24 -1.59 -4.24 -9.32
C ALA A 24 -1.28 -5.65 -8.80
N ASN A 25 -0.32 -6.34 -9.42
CA ASN A 25 0.08 -7.68 -9.01
C ASN A 25 0.70 -7.63 -7.60
N PRO A 26 0.10 -8.29 -6.58
CA PRO A 26 0.60 -8.23 -5.20
C PRO A 26 2.05 -8.71 -5.06
N LYS A 27 2.48 -9.67 -5.87
CA LYS A 27 3.87 -10.14 -5.91
C LYS A 27 4.80 -9.02 -6.35
N VAL A 28 4.45 -8.32 -7.42
CA VAL A 28 5.26 -7.20 -7.95
C VAL A 28 5.34 -6.06 -6.95
N MET A 29 4.23 -5.76 -6.25
CA MET A 29 4.22 -4.75 -5.19
C MET A 29 5.19 -5.09 -4.05
N VAL A 30 5.16 -6.34 -3.57
CA VAL A 30 6.05 -6.81 -2.50
C VAL A 30 7.51 -6.82 -2.96
N GLU A 31 7.79 -7.33 -4.16
CA GLU A 31 9.14 -7.36 -4.73
C GLU A 31 9.71 -5.94 -4.89
N SER A 32 8.89 -5.01 -5.38
CA SER A 32 9.29 -3.61 -5.53
C SER A 32 9.67 -2.97 -4.18
N ALA A 33 8.82 -3.16 -3.16
CA ALA A 33 9.08 -2.61 -1.82
C ALA A 33 10.36 -3.20 -1.20
N ILE A 34 10.59 -4.51 -1.36
CA ILE A 34 11.82 -5.17 -0.88
C ILE A 34 13.05 -4.64 -1.61
N ASN A 35 13.00 -4.54 -2.94
CA ASN A 35 14.11 -4.05 -3.74
C ASN A 35 14.45 -2.59 -3.38
N GLN A 36 13.43 -1.75 -3.20
CA GLN A 36 13.62 -0.36 -2.76
C GLN A 36 14.23 -0.29 -1.36
N MET A 37 13.80 -1.13 -0.42
CA MET A 37 14.38 -1.16 0.93
C MET A 37 15.85 -1.56 0.88
N LEU A 38 16.20 -2.61 0.13
CA LEU A 38 17.58 -3.06 -0.03
C LEU A 38 18.47 -1.98 -0.65
N GLN A 39 17.97 -1.28 -1.66
CA GLN A 39 18.67 -0.15 -2.28
C GLN A 39 18.92 0.99 -1.29
N GLU A 40 17.91 1.37 -0.51
CA GLU A 40 18.02 2.43 0.51
C GLU A 40 19.02 2.05 1.62
N LEU A 41 19.05 0.77 2.03
CA LEU A 41 20.03 0.28 3.01
C LEU A 41 21.46 0.36 2.47
N GLU A 42 21.69 -0.01 1.21
CA GLU A 42 23.02 0.04 0.61
C GLU A 42 23.50 1.49 0.43
N VAL A 43 22.64 2.37 -0.09
CA VAL A 43 22.95 3.80 -0.28
C VAL A 43 23.27 4.49 1.04
N ASN A 44 22.59 4.12 2.13
CA ASN A 44 22.77 4.75 3.44
C ASN A 44 23.70 3.98 4.39
N LYS A 45 24.38 2.93 3.93
CA LYS A 45 25.18 2.02 4.76
C LYS A 45 26.16 2.73 5.70
N GLY A 46 26.88 3.75 5.20
CA GLY A 46 27.79 4.55 6.01
C GLY A 46 27.08 5.32 7.13
N LYS A 47 25.98 6.01 6.79
CA LYS A 47 25.17 6.76 7.76
C LYS A 47 24.49 5.86 8.78
N ILE A 48 24.08 4.65 8.39
CA ILE A 48 23.49 3.63 9.28
C ILE A 48 24.51 3.16 10.33
N ALA A 49 25.81 3.26 10.08
CA ALA A 49 26.82 2.96 11.10
C ALA A 49 26.79 3.98 12.24
N GLU A 50 26.49 5.24 11.92
CA GLU A 50 26.45 6.37 12.86
C GLU A 50 25.08 6.52 13.53
N ASP A 51 23.99 6.30 12.77
CA ASP A 51 22.63 6.40 13.26
C ASP A 51 21.75 5.22 12.79
N LYS A 52 21.39 4.35 13.73
CA LYS A 52 20.52 3.20 13.47
C LYS A 52 19.07 3.59 13.21
N GLN A 53 18.62 4.79 13.60
CA GLN A 53 17.25 5.27 13.33
C GLN A 53 16.96 5.43 11.84
N ILE A 54 18.00 5.57 11.01
CA ILE A 54 17.87 5.59 9.56
C ILE A 54 17.20 4.30 9.05
N VAL A 55 17.52 3.14 9.63
CA VAL A 55 16.87 1.86 9.26
C VAL A 55 15.37 1.93 9.52
N ARG A 56 14.97 2.47 10.67
CA ARG A 56 13.56 2.66 11.02
C ARG A 56 12.87 3.60 10.03
N GLY A 57 13.49 4.73 9.69
CA GLY A 57 12.96 5.65 8.68
C GLY A 57 12.81 5.02 7.30
N ILE A 58 13.71 4.10 6.91
CA ILE A 58 13.57 3.32 5.66
C ILE A 58 12.34 2.41 5.74
N VAL A 59 12.16 1.67 6.83
CA VAL A 59 10.99 0.79 7.03
C VAL A 59 9.69 1.59 7.00
N GLU A 60 9.63 2.72 7.70
CA GLU A 60 8.45 3.60 7.77
C GLU A 60 8.06 4.17 6.41
N ARG A 61 9.02 4.44 5.52
CA ARG A 61 8.76 5.00 4.19
C ARG A 61 8.51 3.95 3.11
N VAL A 62 9.14 2.78 3.20
CA VAL A 62 9.13 1.79 2.11
C VAL A 62 8.15 0.65 2.38
N ILE A 63 8.13 0.14 3.62
CA ILE A 63 7.38 -1.06 3.97
C ILE A 63 6.00 -0.71 4.53
N LEU A 64 5.94 0.19 5.51
CA LEU A 64 4.69 0.50 6.21
C LEU A 64 3.54 1.01 5.31
N PRO A 65 3.77 1.81 4.25
CA PRO A 65 2.67 2.28 3.39
C PRO A 65 1.93 1.15 2.66
N ASN A 66 2.62 0.04 2.41
CA ASN A 66 2.08 -1.12 1.71
C ASN A 66 1.52 -2.17 2.68
N MET A 67 1.61 -1.93 3.99
CA MET A 67 1.25 -2.88 5.03
C MET A 67 -0.14 -2.58 5.61
N ALA A 68 -0.98 -3.61 5.72
CA ALA A 68 -2.30 -3.51 6.34
C ALA A 68 -2.22 -3.47 7.88
N SER A 69 -1.49 -2.52 8.44
CA SER A 69 -1.12 -2.44 9.86
C SER A 69 -2.32 -2.51 10.81
N ASN A 70 -3.45 -1.87 10.47
CA ASN A 70 -4.68 -1.94 11.28
C ASN A 70 -5.30 -3.35 11.30
N THR A 71 -5.20 -4.08 10.20
CA THR A 71 -5.68 -5.46 10.12
C THR A 71 -4.76 -6.40 10.90
N ILE A 72 -3.45 -6.20 10.78
CA ILE A 72 -2.45 -6.98 11.51
C ILE A 72 -2.59 -6.72 13.02
N ALA A 73 -2.69 -5.46 13.44
CA ALA A 73 -2.92 -5.07 14.82
C ALA A 73 -4.17 -5.77 15.39
N ARG A 74 -5.30 -5.75 14.67
CA ARG A 74 -6.52 -6.45 15.07
C ARG A 74 -6.34 -7.97 15.18
N ARG A 75 -5.51 -8.58 14.31
CA ARG A 75 -5.17 -10.00 14.40
C ARG A 75 -4.32 -10.30 15.64
N VAL A 76 -3.33 -9.46 15.94
CA VAL A 76 -2.49 -9.57 17.15
C VAL A 76 -3.34 -9.44 18.43
N MET A 77 -4.31 -8.53 18.46
CA MET A 77 -5.26 -8.41 19.57
C MET A 77 -6.11 -9.67 19.80
N GLY A 78 -6.30 -10.51 18.78
CA GLY A 78 -7.05 -11.76 18.87
C GLY A 78 -8.46 -11.57 19.46
N LYS A 79 -8.80 -12.38 20.48
CA LYS A 79 -10.12 -12.32 21.15
C LYS A 79 -10.43 -10.96 21.79
N TYR A 80 -9.42 -10.19 22.15
CA TYR A 80 -9.59 -8.89 22.80
C TYR A 80 -10.08 -7.81 21.84
N ALA A 81 -9.82 -7.94 20.54
CA ALA A 81 -10.33 -7.02 19.53
C ALA A 81 -11.87 -6.93 19.55
N ARG A 82 -12.56 -8.03 19.85
CA ARG A 82 -14.04 -8.07 19.92
C ARG A 82 -14.60 -7.33 21.14
N ARG A 83 -13.80 -7.13 22.19
CA ARG A 83 -14.20 -6.51 23.45
C ARG A 83 -13.72 -5.06 23.58
N ALA A 84 -12.81 -4.65 22.71
CA ALA A 84 -12.26 -3.30 22.70
C ALA A 84 -13.21 -2.32 22.01
N SER A 85 -13.25 -1.08 22.52
CA SER A 85 -13.86 0.04 21.81
C SER A 85 -13.07 0.35 20.53
N ASP A 86 -13.68 1.09 19.60
CA ASP A 86 -12.98 1.48 18.38
C ASP A 86 -11.78 2.40 18.65
N GLU A 87 -11.88 3.24 19.68
CA GLU A 87 -10.77 4.06 20.17
C GLU A 87 -9.61 3.19 20.70
N GLN A 88 -9.91 2.14 21.48
CA GLN A 88 -8.89 1.21 21.98
C GLN A 88 -8.21 0.43 20.85
N LYS A 89 -8.97 0.00 19.84
CA LYS A 89 -8.41 -0.66 18.65
C LYS A 89 -7.50 0.29 17.87
N SER A 90 -7.93 1.54 17.69
CA SER A 90 -7.16 2.57 16.99
C SER A 90 -5.85 2.88 17.73
N ARG A 91 -5.92 3.15 19.04
CA ARG A 91 -4.74 3.39 19.87
C ARG A 91 -3.78 2.21 19.88
N PHE A 92 -4.30 0.98 19.93
CA PHE A 92 -3.46 -0.22 19.82
C PHE A 92 -2.78 -0.30 18.45
N ALA A 93 -3.50 -0.02 17.35
CA ALA A 93 -2.94 -0.05 16.01
C ALA A 93 -1.85 1.02 15.80
N GLU A 94 -2.03 2.23 16.34
CA GLU A 94 -0.99 3.27 16.33
C GLU A 94 0.25 2.86 17.12
N ALA A 95 0.06 2.38 18.35
CA ALA A 95 1.18 1.90 19.16
C ALA A 95 1.89 0.69 18.50
N PHE A 96 1.12 -0.21 17.89
CA PHE A 96 1.66 -1.36 17.17
C PHE A 96 2.49 -0.95 15.94
N LYS A 97 2.01 0.03 15.16
CA LYS A 97 2.81 0.64 14.07
C LYS A 97 4.11 1.25 14.58
N GLY A 98 4.07 1.92 15.73
CA GLY A 98 5.27 2.48 16.36
C GLY A 98 6.23 1.42 16.91
N TYR A 99 5.74 0.26 17.33
CA TYR A 99 6.58 -0.84 17.84
C TYR A 99 7.32 -1.60 16.74
N MET A 100 6.72 -1.73 15.56
CA MET A 100 7.36 -2.30 14.37
C MET A 100 8.53 -1.43 13.87
#